data_AF-A0A9D9LHP8-F1
#
_entry.id   AF-A0A9D9LHP8-F1
#
_cell.length_a   1.000
_cell.length_b   1.000
_cell.length_c   1.000
_cell.angle_alpha   90.00
_cell.angle_beta   90.00
_cell.angle_gamma   90.00
#
_symmetry.space_group_name_H-M   'P 1'
#
loop_
_entity.id
_entity.type
_entity.pdbx_description
1 polymer ?
#
loop_
_entity_poly.entity_id
_entity_poly.type
_entity_poly.pdbx_seq_one_letter_code
_entity_poly.pdbx_strand_id
1 'polypeptide(L)'
;MKIFKYIIIAFASMIALASCEKHGLGYDCEQVDASENAFVYFYRMIPEAASTATRVYRVEIDGQPMWQGTSAYLSQFDYIPAQGRHYVLTPGTHTLKLFLSHEDTEPYYNQEFTVKAGMQDVVITNINAAPLVLDNNAEYPHDVTAHTAESFYLRFVNIMYEDENFTIPDYKLQYYYQDPTDLEWYPASDPVGFGEVSSWTRIHIDQFAEQRSGQSGTGSSREWADNRVGHSVTSGSCTIYYKMKRIEADGTESWMTYNRKGGAEGSDVEYKDYWTAYVGRHQTHFMRGMRVSPSGSGTGNTAAWISQMGKY
;
A
#
# COMPACT_ATOMS: atom_id res chain seq x y z
N MET A 1 28.96 -32.45 57.43
CA MET A 1 27.63 -31.86 57.13
C MET A 1 27.64 -30.71 56.11
N LYS A 2 28.70 -29.88 55.99
CA LYS A 2 28.72 -28.77 55.00
C LYS A 2 28.79 -29.22 53.54
N ILE A 3 29.56 -30.27 53.24
CA ILE A 3 29.72 -30.82 51.87
C ILE A 3 28.41 -31.40 51.32
N PHE A 4 27.62 -32.09 52.16
CA PHE A 4 26.32 -32.64 51.77
C PHE A 4 25.29 -31.54 51.41
N LYS A 5 25.34 -30.37 52.06
CA LYS A 5 24.47 -29.23 51.72
C LYS A 5 24.76 -28.68 50.31
N TYR A 6 26.03 -28.61 49.90
CA TYR A 6 26.39 -28.09 48.58
C TYR A 6 26.04 -29.07 47.44
N ILE A 7 26.12 -30.38 47.69
CA ILE A 7 25.72 -31.41 46.72
C ILE A 7 24.21 -31.36 46.46
N ILE A 8 23.39 -31.15 47.50
CA ILE A 8 21.93 -31.04 47.36
C ILE A 8 21.55 -29.77 46.60
N ILE A 9 22.23 -28.65 46.82
CA ILE A 9 22.00 -27.39 46.09
C ILE A 9 22.42 -27.52 44.61
N ALA A 10 23.53 -28.21 44.33
CA ALA A 10 23.96 -28.50 42.96
C ALA A 10 23.00 -29.43 42.21
N PHE A 11 22.41 -30.42 42.89
CA PHE A 11 21.39 -31.28 42.31
C PHE A 11 20.06 -30.54 42.09
N ALA A 12 19.63 -29.70 43.05
CA ALA A 12 18.41 -28.90 42.91
C ALA A 12 18.50 -27.87 41.78
N SER A 13 19.68 -27.28 41.54
CA SER A 13 19.92 -26.34 40.43
C SER A 13 19.98 -27.03 39.06
N MET A 14 20.48 -28.27 38.97
CA MET A 14 20.40 -29.06 37.72
C MET A 14 18.96 -29.46 37.36
N ILE A 15 18.11 -29.74 38.36
CA ILE A 15 16.68 -30.03 38.12
C ILE A 15 15.93 -28.77 37.67
N ALA A 16 16.29 -27.59 38.18
CA ALA A 16 15.70 -26.32 37.74
C ALA A 16 16.06 -25.96 36.28
N LEU A 17 17.22 -26.39 35.77
CA LEU A 17 17.61 -26.22 34.37
C LEU A 17 16.90 -27.20 33.41
N ALA A 18 16.40 -28.33 33.92
CA ALA A 18 15.62 -29.29 33.14
C ALA A 18 14.12 -28.93 33.05
N SER A 19 13.65 -27.96 33.83
CA SER A 19 12.24 -27.55 33.88
C SER A 19 11.82 -26.60 32.75
N CYS A 20 12.68 -26.33 31.77
CA CYS A 20 12.30 -25.59 30.56
C CYS A 20 11.57 -26.53 29.58
N GLU A 21 10.48 -27.15 30.03
CA GLU A 21 9.54 -27.75 29.08
C GLU A 21 8.94 -26.61 28.27
N LYS A 22 9.27 -26.56 26.98
CA LYS A 22 8.67 -25.63 26.04
C LYS A 22 7.17 -25.90 26.04
N HIS A 23 6.42 -25.14 26.82
CA HIS A 23 4.97 -25.09 26.69
C HIS A 23 4.68 -24.57 25.28
N GLY A 24 4.39 -25.50 24.36
CA GLY A 24 3.91 -25.17 23.04
C GLY A 24 2.58 -24.47 23.21
N LEU A 25 2.57 -23.15 23.07
CA LEU A 25 1.35 -22.39 22.84
C LEU A 25 0.83 -22.81 21.46
N GLY A 26 -0.04 -23.81 21.45
CA GLY A 26 -0.83 -24.16 20.28
C GLY A 26 -1.99 -23.18 20.19
N TYR A 27 -2.08 -22.45 19.09
CA TYR A 27 -3.29 -21.72 18.75
C TYR A 27 -4.24 -22.71 18.08
N ASP A 28 -5.54 -22.64 18.41
CA ASP A 28 -6.57 -23.42 17.72
C ASP A 28 -6.84 -22.81 16.34
N CYS A 29 -5.85 -22.94 15.45
CA CYS A 29 -5.92 -22.50 14.08
C CYS A 29 -5.39 -23.58 13.14
N GLU A 30 -6.06 -23.71 12.00
CA GLU A 30 -5.53 -24.49 10.89
C GLU A 30 -4.45 -23.65 10.19
N GLN A 31 -3.23 -24.17 10.14
CA GLN A 31 -2.17 -23.53 9.38
C GLN A 31 -2.41 -23.78 7.91
N VAL A 32 -2.69 -22.72 7.16
CA VAL A 32 -2.82 -22.77 5.71
C VAL A 32 -1.45 -22.53 5.08
N ASP A 33 -1.02 -23.45 4.22
CA ASP A 33 0.28 -23.36 3.55
C ASP A 33 0.24 -22.36 2.38
N ALA A 34 1.10 -21.34 2.45
CA ALA A 34 1.29 -20.33 1.42
C ALA A 34 1.90 -20.87 0.13
N SER A 35 2.57 -22.03 0.16
CA SER A 35 3.12 -22.67 -1.02
C SER A 35 2.06 -23.41 -1.85
N GLU A 36 0.92 -23.74 -1.24
CA GLU A 36 -0.18 -24.47 -1.87
C GLU A 36 -1.42 -23.61 -2.10
N ASN A 37 -1.54 -22.47 -1.40
CA ASN A 37 -2.71 -21.59 -1.45
C ASN A 37 -2.35 -20.16 -1.81
N ALA A 38 -3.28 -19.47 -2.46
CA ALA A 38 -3.20 -18.03 -2.70
C ALA A 38 -3.89 -17.26 -1.56
N PHE A 39 -3.19 -16.28 -0.99
CA PHE A 39 -3.73 -15.33 -0.01
C PHE A 39 -4.02 -13.99 -0.69
N VAL A 40 -5.29 -13.63 -0.77
CA VAL A 40 -5.73 -12.55 -1.67
C VAL A 40 -6.31 -11.36 -0.93
N TYR A 41 -5.85 -10.17 -1.29
CA TYR A 41 -6.56 -8.90 -1.13
C TYR A 41 -7.20 -8.47 -2.44
N PHE A 42 -8.41 -7.91 -2.36
CA PHE A 42 -9.01 -7.19 -3.47
C PHE A 42 -8.98 -5.69 -3.19
N TYR A 43 -8.43 -4.92 -4.12
CA TYR A 43 -8.37 -3.47 -4.08
C TYR A 43 -9.31 -2.88 -5.14
N ARG A 44 -10.17 -1.94 -4.75
CA ARG A 44 -11.03 -1.21 -5.69
C ARG A 44 -10.40 0.15 -6.02
N MET A 45 -9.65 0.22 -7.11
CA MET A 45 -8.86 1.40 -7.51
C MET A 45 -9.40 2.11 -8.77
N ILE A 46 -10.68 1.94 -9.08
CA ILE A 46 -11.32 2.55 -10.25
C ILE A 46 -11.30 4.09 -10.14
N PRO A 47 -10.74 4.81 -11.15
CA PRO A 47 -10.60 6.27 -11.17
C PRO A 47 -11.93 6.97 -11.50
N GLU A 48 -12.92 6.85 -10.62
CA GLU A 48 -14.25 7.45 -10.77
C GLU A 48 -14.55 8.47 -9.65
N ALA A 49 -15.76 9.03 -9.62
CA ALA A 49 -16.15 9.92 -8.52
C ALA A 49 -16.61 9.14 -7.28
N ALA A 50 -16.19 9.57 -6.09
CA ALA A 50 -16.68 8.94 -4.85
C ALA A 50 -18.15 9.28 -4.64
N SER A 51 -19.00 8.26 -4.60
CA SER A 51 -20.40 8.40 -4.27
C SER A 51 -20.91 7.17 -3.53
N THR A 52 -22.09 7.27 -2.92
CA THR A 52 -22.77 6.09 -2.36
C THR A 52 -23.23 5.12 -3.45
N ALA A 53 -23.45 5.60 -4.67
CA ALA A 53 -23.87 4.80 -5.81
C ALA A 53 -22.77 3.84 -6.32
N THR A 54 -21.50 4.10 -5.97
CA THR A 54 -20.37 3.26 -6.40
C THR A 54 -19.88 2.30 -5.32
N ARG A 55 -20.61 2.19 -4.19
CA ARG A 55 -20.27 1.28 -3.10
C ARG A 55 -20.75 -0.13 -3.42
N VAL A 56 -19.94 -1.11 -3.08
CA VAL A 56 -20.24 -2.53 -3.27
C VAL A 56 -20.85 -3.10 -1.99
N TYR A 57 -21.98 -3.80 -2.12
CA TYR A 57 -22.76 -4.37 -1.01
C TYR A 57 -22.80 -5.90 -1.03
N ARG A 58 -22.47 -6.53 -2.16
CA ARG A 58 -22.30 -7.98 -2.29
C ARG A 58 -21.06 -8.29 -3.11
N VAL A 59 -20.31 -9.28 -2.66
CA VAL A 59 -19.10 -9.78 -3.33
C VAL A 59 -19.21 -11.30 -3.42
N GLU A 60 -19.03 -11.82 -4.62
CA GLU A 60 -18.97 -13.26 -4.86
C GLU A 60 -17.65 -13.64 -5.52
N ILE A 61 -17.07 -14.76 -5.09
CA ILE A 61 -15.92 -15.39 -5.74
C ILE A 61 -16.36 -16.80 -6.12
N ASP A 62 -16.27 -17.15 -7.41
CA ASP A 62 -16.74 -18.43 -7.96
C ASP A 62 -18.19 -18.78 -7.58
N GLY A 63 -19.04 -17.76 -7.52
CA GLY A 63 -20.45 -17.88 -7.10
C GLY A 63 -20.65 -18.11 -5.60
N GLN A 64 -19.59 -18.15 -4.80
CA GLN A 64 -19.68 -18.18 -3.34
C GLN A 64 -19.79 -16.75 -2.79
N PRO A 65 -20.82 -16.44 -1.98
CA PRO A 65 -20.96 -15.12 -1.38
C PRO A 65 -19.92 -14.92 -0.28
N MET A 66 -18.98 -13.99 -0.49
CA MET A 66 -17.98 -13.59 0.50
C MET A 66 -18.54 -12.56 1.47
N TRP A 67 -19.49 -11.76 0.99
CA TRP A 67 -20.26 -10.81 1.78
C TRP A 67 -21.58 -10.52 1.10
N GLN A 68 -22.65 -10.42 1.88
CA GLN A 68 -23.96 -9.94 1.44
C GLN A 68 -24.66 -9.25 2.60
N GLY A 69 -24.83 -7.93 2.52
CA GLY A 69 -25.44 -7.17 3.61
C GLY A 69 -25.95 -5.80 3.19
N THR A 70 -26.72 -5.17 4.06
CA THR A 70 -27.28 -3.82 3.83
C THR A 70 -26.26 -2.71 4.05
N SER A 71 -25.08 -3.02 4.59
CA SER A 71 -23.94 -2.09 4.68
C SER A 71 -22.93 -2.35 3.56
N ALA A 72 -22.37 -1.27 3.03
CA ALA A 72 -21.31 -1.33 2.04
C ALA A 72 -20.10 -2.10 2.60
N TYR A 73 -19.57 -3.01 1.80
CA TYR A 73 -18.44 -3.85 2.14
C TYR A 73 -17.13 -3.31 1.57
N LEU A 74 -17.20 -2.78 0.34
CA LEU A 74 -16.05 -2.25 -0.38
C LEU A 74 -16.43 -0.89 -0.97
N SER A 75 -15.81 0.15 -0.43
CA SER A 75 -15.96 1.52 -0.91
C SER A 75 -14.95 1.82 -2.04
N GLN A 76 -15.03 3.02 -2.60
CA GLN A 76 -14.04 3.49 -3.55
C GLN A 76 -12.66 3.67 -2.88
N PHE A 77 -11.59 3.19 -3.54
CA PHE A 77 -10.20 3.20 -3.04
C PHE A 77 -10.03 2.50 -1.70
N ASP A 78 -10.77 1.41 -1.54
CA ASP A 78 -10.75 0.57 -0.35
C ASP A 78 -10.31 -0.85 -0.73
N TYR A 79 -10.15 -1.70 0.26
CA TYR A 79 -9.72 -3.08 0.08
C TYR A 79 -10.44 -4.05 1.01
N ILE A 80 -10.55 -5.29 0.55
CA ILE A 80 -11.14 -6.40 1.31
C ILE A 80 -10.28 -7.66 1.18
N PRO A 81 -10.26 -8.53 2.19
CA PRO A 81 -10.91 -8.35 3.48
C PRO A 81 -10.10 -7.40 4.39
N ALA A 82 -10.76 -6.60 5.23
CA ALA A 82 -10.04 -5.68 6.12
C ALA A 82 -9.37 -6.40 7.33
N GLN A 83 -8.47 -5.68 8.02
CA GLN A 83 -7.86 -6.07 9.32
C GLN A 83 -6.82 -7.20 9.27
N GLY A 84 -5.93 -7.20 8.28
CA GLY A 84 -4.84 -8.20 8.21
C GLY A 84 -5.31 -9.62 7.89
N ARG A 85 -6.56 -9.76 7.42
CA ARG A 85 -7.12 -11.01 6.92
C ARG A 85 -6.85 -11.15 5.43
N HIS A 86 -6.95 -12.36 4.91
CA HIS A 86 -6.87 -12.66 3.49
C HIS A 86 -8.00 -13.61 3.11
N TYR A 87 -8.45 -13.54 1.86
CA TYR A 87 -9.17 -14.67 1.29
C TYR A 87 -8.17 -15.77 0.93
N VAL A 88 -8.55 -17.01 1.16
CA VAL A 88 -7.75 -18.17 0.79
C VAL A 88 -8.38 -18.80 -0.43
N LEU A 89 -7.65 -18.83 -1.53
CA LEU A 89 -8.08 -19.44 -2.80
C LEU A 89 -7.09 -20.52 -3.22
N THR A 90 -7.55 -21.53 -3.92
CA THR A 90 -6.67 -22.46 -4.64
C THR A 90 -5.97 -21.71 -5.78
N PRO A 91 -4.68 -21.92 -6.06
CA PRO A 91 -4.06 -21.31 -7.25
C PRO A 91 -4.81 -21.69 -8.53
N GLY A 92 -5.06 -20.72 -9.40
CA GLY A 92 -5.85 -20.93 -10.61
C GLY A 92 -6.66 -19.70 -11.03
N THR A 93 -7.57 -19.92 -11.97
CA THR A 93 -8.50 -18.90 -12.48
C THR A 93 -9.80 -18.93 -11.68
N HIS A 94 -10.25 -17.74 -11.28
CA HIS A 94 -11.45 -17.50 -10.49
C HIS A 94 -12.29 -16.39 -11.12
N THR A 95 -13.58 -16.37 -10.80
CA THR A 95 -14.49 -15.29 -11.19
C THR A 95 -14.77 -14.39 -10.00
N LEU A 96 -14.57 -13.07 -10.16
CA LEU A 96 -14.97 -12.05 -9.19
C LEU A 96 -16.24 -11.34 -9.65
N LYS A 97 -17.27 -11.32 -8.80
CA LYS A 97 -18.48 -10.52 -9.01
C LYS A 97 -18.68 -9.49 -7.91
N LEU A 98 -19.01 -8.26 -8.31
CA LEU A 98 -19.35 -7.16 -7.40
C LEU A 98 -20.74 -6.61 -7.73
N PHE A 99 -21.52 -6.31 -6.70
CA PHE A 99 -22.87 -5.77 -6.83
C PHE A 99 -23.01 -4.47 -6.03
N LEU A 100 -23.69 -3.48 -6.60
CA LEU A 100 -23.89 -2.16 -6.00
C LEU A 100 -25.11 -2.11 -5.05
N SER A 101 -25.90 -3.18 -5.03
CA SER A 101 -26.91 -3.47 -4.02
C SER A 101 -26.84 -4.95 -3.60
N HIS A 102 -27.29 -5.23 -2.38
CA HIS A 102 -27.45 -6.62 -1.90
C HIS A 102 -28.60 -7.37 -2.59
N GLU A 103 -29.52 -6.63 -3.21
CA GLU A 103 -30.70 -7.13 -3.93
C GLU A 103 -30.47 -7.29 -5.45
N ASP A 104 -29.36 -6.78 -5.99
CA ASP A 104 -29.10 -6.82 -7.42
C ASP A 104 -29.03 -8.27 -7.94
N THR A 105 -29.66 -8.50 -9.08
CA THR A 105 -29.63 -9.79 -9.78
C THR A 105 -28.48 -9.87 -10.79
N GLU A 106 -28.09 -8.74 -11.38
CA GLU A 106 -26.98 -8.64 -12.31
C GLU A 106 -25.75 -7.98 -11.66
N PRO A 107 -24.54 -8.54 -11.86
CA PRO A 107 -23.32 -7.98 -11.32
C PRO A 107 -22.94 -6.67 -12.02
N TYR A 108 -22.51 -5.69 -11.24
CA TYR A 108 -21.88 -4.47 -11.74
C TYR A 108 -20.48 -4.73 -12.29
N TYR A 109 -19.78 -5.70 -11.72
CA TYR A 109 -18.49 -6.20 -12.20
C TYR A 109 -18.54 -7.72 -12.26
N ASN A 110 -18.11 -8.31 -13.36
CA ASN A 110 -18.02 -9.77 -13.53
C ASN A 110 -16.83 -10.08 -14.43
N GLN A 111 -15.69 -10.37 -13.82
CA GLN A 111 -14.45 -10.62 -14.56
C GLN A 111 -13.69 -11.78 -13.94
N GLU A 112 -12.92 -12.47 -14.79
CA GLU A 112 -12.00 -13.51 -14.35
C GLU A 112 -10.66 -12.92 -13.93
N PHE A 113 -9.98 -13.61 -13.01
CA PHE A 113 -8.63 -13.30 -12.59
C PHE A 113 -7.88 -14.59 -12.26
N THR A 114 -6.56 -14.58 -12.40
CA THR A 114 -5.73 -15.77 -12.13
C THR A 114 -4.72 -15.46 -11.04
N VAL A 115 -4.73 -16.27 -9.98
CA VAL A 115 -3.79 -16.15 -8.85
C VAL A 115 -2.87 -17.36 -8.79
N LYS A 116 -1.65 -17.13 -8.31
CA LYS A 116 -0.68 -18.18 -7.96
C LYS A 116 -0.60 -18.33 -6.45
N ALA A 117 0.08 -19.38 -6.00
CA ALA A 117 0.35 -19.59 -4.58
C ALA A 117 1.09 -18.40 -3.96
N GLY A 118 0.82 -18.15 -2.68
CA GLY A 118 1.35 -17.06 -1.89
C GLY A 118 0.47 -15.82 -1.88
N MET A 119 1.00 -14.69 -1.40
CA MET A 119 0.27 -13.43 -1.26
C MET A 119 0.10 -12.74 -2.62
N GLN A 120 -1.14 -12.39 -2.97
CA GLN A 120 -1.49 -11.72 -4.22
C GLN A 120 -2.41 -10.53 -3.95
N ASP A 121 -2.16 -9.41 -4.61
CA ASP A 121 -3.03 -8.24 -4.59
C ASP A 121 -3.82 -8.17 -5.91
N VAL A 122 -5.14 -8.38 -5.86
CA VAL A 122 -6.04 -8.29 -7.02
C VAL A 122 -6.64 -6.89 -7.09
N VAL A 123 -6.20 -6.09 -8.05
CA VAL A 123 -6.49 -4.66 -8.14
C VAL A 123 -7.44 -4.38 -9.31
N ILE A 124 -8.67 -3.96 -8.98
CA ILE A 124 -9.69 -3.57 -9.95
C ILE A 124 -9.47 -2.11 -10.32
N THR A 125 -9.01 -1.84 -11.54
CA THR A 125 -8.70 -0.49 -12.03
C THR A 125 -9.67 0.01 -13.10
N ASN A 126 -10.36 -0.90 -13.79
CA ASN A 126 -11.35 -0.62 -14.82
C ASN A 126 -12.50 -1.62 -14.69
N ILE A 127 -13.75 -1.13 -14.74
CA ILE A 127 -14.94 -1.97 -14.57
C ILE A 127 -15.17 -2.94 -15.74
N ASN A 128 -14.62 -2.61 -16.92
CA ASN A 128 -14.81 -3.37 -18.16
C ASN A 128 -13.61 -4.26 -18.50
N ALA A 129 -12.63 -4.38 -17.61
CA ALA A 129 -11.43 -5.18 -17.83
C ALA A 129 -11.17 -6.12 -16.66
N ALA A 130 -10.44 -7.21 -16.92
CA ALA A 130 -9.91 -8.08 -15.87
C ALA A 130 -9.06 -7.27 -14.87
N PRO A 131 -9.06 -7.66 -13.58
CA PRO A 131 -8.27 -6.94 -12.59
C PRO A 131 -6.78 -7.26 -12.79
N LEU A 132 -5.93 -6.34 -12.37
CA LEU A 132 -4.50 -6.58 -12.30
C LEU A 132 -4.22 -7.50 -11.11
N VAL A 133 -3.38 -8.53 -11.30
CA VAL A 133 -2.93 -9.40 -10.21
C VAL A 133 -1.47 -9.13 -9.96
N LEU A 134 -1.17 -8.53 -8.80
CA LEU A 134 0.18 -8.16 -8.40
C LEU A 134 0.72 -9.19 -7.42
N ASP A 135 1.96 -9.60 -7.65
CA ASP A 135 2.65 -10.50 -6.73
C ASP A 135 3.04 -9.76 -5.45
N ASN A 136 2.47 -10.17 -4.32
CA ASN A 136 2.75 -9.62 -3.00
C ASN A 136 3.63 -10.57 -2.17
N ASN A 137 4.23 -11.59 -2.80
CA ASN A 137 5.18 -12.50 -2.15
C ASN A 137 6.55 -11.88 -1.84
N ALA A 138 6.69 -10.56 -1.91
CA ALA A 138 7.95 -9.90 -1.59
C ALA A 138 8.26 -10.12 -0.11
N GLU A 139 9.40 -10.74 0.19
CA GLU A 139 9.90 -10.90 1.55
C GLU A 139 9.96 -9.52 2.20
N TYR A 140 9.21 -9.34 3.29
CA TYR A 140 9.16 -8.07 4.01
C TYR A 140 10.54 -7.85 4.66
N PRO A 141 11.31 -6.84 4.23
CA PRO A 141 12.62 -6.57 4.83
C PRO A 141 12.44 -6.19 6.30
N HIS A 142 13.34 -6.65 7.17
CA HIS A 142 13.27 -6.35 8.59
C HIS A 142 14.65 -5.98 9.12
N ASP A 143 14.72 -4.91 9.91
CA ASP A 143 15.96 -4.50 10.56
C ASP A 143 16.13 -5.25 11.89
N VAL A 144 17.05 -6.21 11.92
CA VAL A 144 17.28 -7.05 13.10
C VAL A 144 17.98 -6.32 14.26
N THR A 145 18.81 -5.30 13.99
CA THR A 145 19.60 -4.63 15.05
C THR A 145 20.02 -3.17 14.79
N ALA A 146 20.37 -2.77 13.55
CA ALA A 146 21.06 -1.49 13.32
C ALA A 146 20.14 -0.29 13.00
N HIS A 147 18.88 -0.53 12.60
CA HIS A 147 17.97 0.52 12.12
C HIS A 147 16.53 0.36 12.60
N THR A 148 16.31 -0.44 13.64
CA THR A 148 14.98 -0.79 14.18
C THR A 148 14.18 0.43 14.65
N ALA A 149 14.81 1.60 14.72
CA ALA A 149 14.20 2.87 15.13
C ALA A 149 14.26 3.99 14.08
N GLU A 150 14.74 3.70 12.86
CA GLU A 150 15.17 4.73 11.90
C GLU A 150 14.67 4.49 10.47
N SER A 151 13.75 3.55 10.28
CA SER A 151 13.36 3.12 8.93
C SER A 151 11.89 2.78 8.83
N PHE A 152 11.32 3.12 7.68
CA PHE A 152 10.11 2.47 7.16
C PHE A 152 10.40 1.95 5.76
N TYR A 153 9.58 1.01 5.31
CA TYR A 153 9.74 0.38 4.02
C TYR A 153 8.60 0.78 3.12
N LEU A 154 8.95 1.20 1.91
CA LEU A 154 8.01 1.60 0.90
C LEU A 154 8.16 0.71 -0.32
N ARG A 155 7.04 0.30 -0.89
CA ARG A 155 6.98 -0.16 -2.28
C ARG A 155 5.97 0.68 -3.05
N PHE A 156 6.22 0.84 -4.34
CA PHE A 156 5.44 1.68 -5.22
C PHE A 156 4.80 0.85 -6.33
N VAL A 157 3.54 1.15 -6.64
CA VAL A 157 2.77 0.51 -7.70
C VAL A 157 2.20 1.60 -8.60
N ASN A 158 2.38 1.47 -9.91
CA ASN A 158 1.78 2.38 -10.88
C ASN A 158 0.56 1.74 -11.53
N ILE A 159 -0.62 2.31 -11.29
CA ILE A 159 -1.90 1.94 -11.92
C ILE A 159 -2.62 3.18 -12.45
N MET A 160 -1.88 4.23 -12.77
CA MET A 160 -2.44 5.48 -13.25
C MET A 160 -2.63 5.42 -14.77
N TYR A 161 -3.82 5.79 -15.22
CA TYR A 161 -4.13 5.95 -16.63
C TYR A 161 -3.69 7.31 -17.14
N GLU A 162 -3.50 7.41 -18.45
CA GLU A 162 -3.19 8.67 -19.10
C GLU A 162 -4.41 9.60 -19.11
N ASP A 163 -5.60 9.07 -19.36
CA ASP A 163 -6.84 9.84 -19.57
C ASP A 163 -8.11 9.06 -19.16
N GLU A 164 -9.28 9.67 -19.41
CA GLU A 164 -10.60 9.12 -19.08
C GLU A 164 -11.00 7.88 -19.88
N ASN A 165 -10.32 7.60 -20.99
CA ASN A 165 -10.56 6.41 -21.81
C ASN A 165 -9.79 5.20 -21.32
N PHE A 166 -9.19 5.28 -20.12
CA PHE A 166 -8.34 4.23 -19.55
C PHE A 166 -7.14 3.89 -20.45
N THR A 167 -6.59 4.90 -21.15
CA THR A 167 -5.38 4.75 -21.95
C THR A 167 -4.21 4.38 -21.03
N ILE A 168 -3.56 3.24 -21.31
CA ILE A 168 -2.36 2.79 -20.59
C ILE A 168 -1.17 3.63 -21.06
N PRO A 169 -0.43 4.29 -20.15
CA PRO A 169 0.74 5.08 -20.54
C PRO A 169 1.91 4.19 -20.98
N ASP A 170 2.68 4.68 -21.97
CA ASP A 170 3.91 4.05 -22.48
C ASP A 170 5.19 4.53 -21.74
N TYR A 171 5.03 5.27 -20.65
CA TYR A 171 6.12 5.71 -19.79
C TYR A 171 6.17 4.91 -18.48
N LYS A 172 7.33 4.94 -17.82
CA LYS A 172 7.49 4.48 -16.45
C LYS A 172 7.45 5.66 -15.47
N LEU A 173 7.05 5.37 -14.24
CA LEU A 173 7.13 6.30 -13.11
C LEU A 173 8.18 5.83 -12.13
N GLN A 174 9.00 6.75 -11.64
CA GLN A 174 9.91 6.51 -10.53
C GLN A 174 9.52 7.43 -9.37
N TYR A 175 9.27 6.83 -8.20
CA TYR A 175 8.87 7.55 -7.00
C TYR A 175 10.10 8.11 -6.29
N TYR A 176 10.01 9.33 -5.79
CA TYR A 176 11.08 10.01 -5.07
C TYR A 176 10.56 10.50 -3.73
N TYR A 177 11.39 10.41 -2.69
CA TYR A 177 11.12 11.00 -1.39
C TYR A 177 12.15 12.09 -1.09
N GLN A 178 11.74 13.09 -0.31
CA GLN A 178 12.67 14.05 0.26
C GLN A 178 13.13 13.55 1.62
N ASP A 179 14.44 13.40 1.81
CA ASP A 179 14.97 12.98 3.09
C ASP A 179 14.74 14.09 4.14
N PRO A 180 14.19 13.76 5.31
CA PRO A 180 13.85 14.76 6.31
C PRO A 180 15.08 15.39 6.99
N THR A 181 16.28 14.84 6.80
CA THR A 181 17.52 15.28 7.44
C THR A 181 18.26 16.30 6.59
N ASP A 182 18.52 15.97 5.33
CA ASP A 182 19.31 16.79 4.40
C ASP A 182 18.46 17.59 3.39
N LEU A 183 17.16 17.27 3.28
CA LEU A 183 16.20 17.87 2.34
C LEU A 183 16.48 17.59 0.85
N GLU A 184 17.35 16.64 0.54
CA GLU A 184 17.62 16.18 -0.82
C GLU A 184 16.60 15.14 -1.29
N TRP A 185 16.45 15.01 -2.61
CA TRP A 185 15.51 14.08 -3.23
C TRP A 185 16.19 12.78 -3.62
N TYR A 186 15.72 11.67 -3.08
CA TYR A 186 16.24 10.33 -3.34
C TYR A 186 15.18 9.44 -3.98
N PRO A 187 15.58 8.50 -4.87
CA PRO A 187 14.65 7.53 -5.41
C PRO A 187 14.13 6.63 -4.29
N ALA A 188 12.81 6.45 -4.28
CA ALA A 188 12.05 5.60 -3.36
C ALA A 188 11.57 4.31 -4.05
N SER A 189 11.90 4.12 -5.32
CA SER A 189 11.54 2.96 -6.13
C SER A 189 12.45 2.83 -7.35
N ASP A 190 12.44 1.65 -7.97
CA ASP A 190 12.81 1.50 -9.38
C ASP A 190 11.74 2.13 -10.29
N PRO A 191 12.04 2.45 -11.56
CA PRO A 191 11.04 2.82 -12.55
C PRO A 191 10.02 1.70 -12.79
N VAL A 192 8.73 2.00 -12.64
CA VAL A 192 7.63 1.06 -12.84
C VAL A 192 6.64 1.56 -13.90
N GLY A 193 6.35 0.70 -14.88
CA GLY A 193 5.28 0.89 -15.85
C GLY A 193 3.90 0.62 -15.25
N PHE A 194 2.85 0.78 -16.06
CA PHE A 194 1.49 0.48 -15.63
C PHE A 194 1.34 -1.00 -15.26
N GLY A 195 0.75 -1.27 -14.09
CA GLY A 195 0.59 -2.61 -13.53
C GLY A 195 1.87 -3.22 -12.95
N GLU A 196 2.99 -2.50 -12.92
CA GLU A 196 4.24 -2.96 -12.32
C GLU A 196 4.36 -2.52 -10.85
N VAL A 197 5.10 -3.30 -10.06
CA VAL A 197 5.41 -3.07 -8.65
C VAL A 197 6.92 -2.96 -8.47
N SER A 198 7.35 -2.03 -7.62
CA SER A 198 8.77 -1.86 -7.28
C SER A 198 9.20 -2.84 -6.19
N SER A 199 10.51 -3.04 -6.08
CA SER A 199 11.10 -3.63 -4.87
C SER A 199 10.80 -2.77 -3.63
N TRP A 200 10.90 -3.38 -2.45
CA TRP A 200 10.88 -2.64 -1.19
C TRP A 200 12.11 -1.74 -1.08
N THR A 201 11.89 -0.47 -0.83
CA THR A 201 12.92 0.52 -0.57
C THR A 201 12.87 0.95 0.89
N ARG A 202 14.01 0.89 1.56
CA ARG A 202 14.15 1.42 2.92
C ARG A 202 14.25 2.93 2.85
N ILE A 203 13.35 3.61 3.54
CA ILE A 203 13.38 5.06 3.67
C ILE A 203 13.79 5.41 5.09
N HIS A 204 14.82 6.24 5.20
CA HIS A 204 15.32 6.70 6.48
C HIS A 204 14.34 7.68 7.12
N ILE A 205 13.99 7.40 8.37
CA ILE A 205 13.19 8.28 9.23
C ILE A 205 13.84 8.32 10.60
N ASP A 206 14.68 9.32 10.85
CA ASP A 206 15.31 9.45 12.15
C ASP A 206 14.29 9.94 13.18
N GLN A 207 14.00 9.10 14.19
CA GLN A 207 13.10 9.43 15.28
C GLN A 207 13.65 10.53 16.22
N PHE A 208 14.94 10.81 16.13
CA PHE A 208 15.65 11.79 16.95
C PHE A 208 16.05 13.05 16.18
N ALA A 209 15.94 13.04 14.85
CA ALA A 209 16.17 14.23 14.06
C ALA A 209 15.10 15.28 14.35
N GLU A 210 15.51 16.55 14.34
CA GLU A 210 14.57 17.63 14.15
C GLU A 210 13.93 17.43 12.77
N GLN A 211 12.60 17.25 12.75
CA GLN A 211 11.86 17.33 11.51
C GLN A 211 12.25 18.65 10.82
N ARG A 212 12.68 18.54 9.57
CA ARG A 212 12.83 19.65 8.64
C ARG A 212 11.84 19.40 7.53
N SER A 213 10.76 20.17 7.48
CA SER A 213 9.81 20.03 6.38
C SER A 213 10.25 20.89 5.19
N GLY A 214 10.56 20.27 4.06
CA GLY A 214 10.76 20.98 2.80
C GLY A 214 9.44 21.49 2.19
N GLN A 215 9.60 22.40 1.24
CA GLN A 215 8.57 23.22 0.63
C GLN A 215 7.53 22.39 -0.16
N SER A 216 6.43 21.97 0.47
CA SER A 216 5.21 21.64 -0.29
C SER A 216 4.27 22.84 -0.28
N GLY A 217 4.00 23.39 -1.47
CA GLY A 217 3.12 24.53 -1.60
C GLY A 217 2.27 24.44 -2.86
N THR A 218 0.94 24.35 -2.66
CA THR A 218 -0.06 25.02 -3.52
C THR A 218 -1.10 25.78 -2.66
N GLY A 219 -0.78 26.08 -1.40
CA GLY A 219 -1.61 26.89 -0.52
C GLY A 219 -1.01 28.29 -0.34
N SER A 220 -1.84 29.33 -0.48
CA SER A 220 -1.45 30.75 -0.43
C SER A 220 -1.06 31.27 0.97
N SER A 221 -0.67 30.41 1.90
CA SER A 221 -0.31 30.80 3.28
C SER A 221 0.91 30.07 3.83
N ARG A 222 1.73 29.44 3.00
CA ARG A 222 2.99 28.80 3.43
C ARG A 222 4.15 29.72 3.09
N GLU A 223 4.39 30.68 3.97
CA GLU A 223 5.57 31.54 3.89
C GLU A 223 6.85 30.68 3.90
N TRP A 224 7.90 31.15 3.25
CA TRP A 224 9.23 30.51 3.20
C TRP A 224 9.86 30.23 4.58
N ALA A 225 9.25 30.73 5.66
CA ALA A 225 9.60 30.46 7.06
C ALA A 225 8.95 29.20 7.65
N ASP A 226 8.03 28.54 6.94
CA ASP A 226 7.33 27.32 7.39
C ASP A 226 8.10 26.02 7.05
N ASN A 227 9.41 26.14 6.82
CA ASN A 227 10.34 25.04 7.10
C ASN A 227 10.22 24.80 8.60
N ARG A 228 9.33 23.89 9.02
CA ARG A 228 9.27 23.45 10.41
C ARG A 228 10.62 22.80 10.69
N VAL A 229 11.53 23.56 11.29
CA VAL A 229 12.75 23.10 11.92
C VAL A 229 12.39 22.94 13.39
N GLY A 230 12.50 21.72 13.93
CA GLY A 230 12.44 21.54 15.39
C GLY A 230 11.25 20.78 15.96
N HIS A 231 10.49 20.00 15.17
CA HIS A 231 9.69 18.93 15.78
C HIS A 231 10.57 17.70 15.93
N SER A 232 10.97 17.37 17.16
CA SER A 232 11.46 16.03 17.45
C SER A 232 10.41 15.01 17.02
N VAL A 233 10.80 13.93 16.36
CA VAL A 233 9.93 12.81 15.97
C VAL A 233 9.52 12.02 17.24
N THR A 234 8.73 12.64 18.12
CA THR A 234 8.41 12.14 19.47
C THR A 234 7.34 11.04 19.49
N SER A 235 7.09 10.36 18.37
CA SER A 235 6.13 9.25 18.30
C SER A 235 6.49 8.18 17.23
N GLY A 236 7.76 8.11 16.82
CA GLY A 236 8.20 7.14 15.80
C GLY A 236 7.54 7.36 14.44
N SER A 237 7.23 8.62 14.09
CA SER A 237 6.59 8.97 12.83
C SER A 237 7.05 10.32 12.29
N CYS A 238 7.32 10.44 11.00
CA CYS A 238 7.65 11.72 10.36
C CYS A 238 6.81 11.94 9.09
N THR A 239 6.65 13.20 8.69
CA THR A 239 6.04 13.51 7.39
C THR A 239 7.11 13.47 6.31
N ILE A 240 6.92 12.61 5.32
CA ILE A 240 7.78 12.51 4.14
C ILE A 240 7.06 13.16 2.96
N TYR A 241 7.80 13.97 2.21
CA TYR A 241 7.34 14.57 0.97
C TYR A 241 7.77 13.72 -0.22
N TYR A 242 6.91 13.67 -1.23
CA TYR A 242 7.11 12.83 -2.40
C TYR A 242 6.92 13.60 -3.70
N LYS A 243 7.65 13.13 -4.72
CA LYS A 243 7.54 13.53 -6.13
C LYS A 243 7.66 12.30 -7.01
N MET A 244 7.39 12.48 -8.30
CA MET A 244 7.56 11.43 -9.29
C MET A 244 8.31 11.95 -10.50
N LYS A 245 9.24 11.15 -11.01
CA LYS A 245 9.73 11.31 -12.37
C LYS A 245 8.91 10.45 -13.32
N ARG A 246 8.65 11.01 -14.50
CA ARG A 246 8.20 10.30 -15.69
C ARG A 246 9.43 9.97 -16.51
N ILE A 247 9.53 8.71 -16.95
CA ILE A 247 10.64 8.19 -17.74
C ILE A 247 10.03 7.64 -19.02
N GLU A 248 10.30 8.32 -20.13
CA GLU A 248 9.79 7.94 -21.44
C GLU A 248 10.47 6.68 -21.97
N ALA A 249 9.90 6.08 -23.03
CA ALA A 249 10.49 4.92 -23.70
C ALA A 249 11.91 5.15 -24.24
N ASP A 250 12.28 6.40 -24.55
CA ASP A 250 13.63 6.79 -24.99
C ASP A 250 14.60 7.06 -23.82
N GLY A 251 14.15 6.93 -22.58
CA GLY A 251 14.91 7.20 -21.35
C GLY A 251 14.92 8.67 -20.93
N THR A 252 14.24 9.56 -21.64
CA THR A 252 14.11 10.96 -21.23
C THR A 252 13.36 11.05 -19.90
N GLU A 253 13.92 11.80 -18.96
CA GLU A 253 13.33 12.00 -17.63
C GLU A 253 12.78 13.41 -17.47
N SER A 254 11.58 13.52 -16.90
CA SER A 254 11.02 14.78 -16.45
C SER A 254 10.25 14.59 -15.15
N TRP A 255 10.07 15.66 -14.37
CA TRP A 255 9.10 15.59 -13.26
C TRP A 255 7.70 15.35 -13.82
N MET A 256 6.96 14.44 -13.19
CA MET A 256 5.61 14.07 -13.61
C MET A 256 4.67 15.25 -13.35
N THR A 257 3.89 15.61 -14.36
CA THR A 257 2.84 16.60 -14.27
C THR A 257 1.47 15.96 -14.51
N TYR A 258 0.45 16.53 -13.89
CA TYR A 258 -0.94 16.08 -14.08
C TYR A 258 -1.88 17.28 -14.10
N ASN A 259 -3.05 17.08 -14.71
CA ASN A 259 -4.11 18.08 -14.70
C ASN A 259 -4.87 18.03 -13.37
N ARG A 260 -4.73 19.07 -12.55
CA ARG A 260 -5.45 19.17 -11.28
C ARG A 260 -6.91 19.50 -11.53
N LYS A 261 -7.81 18.88 -10.74
CA LYS A 261 -9.26 19.21 -10.71
C LYS A 261 -9.51 20.72 -10.77
N GLY A 262 -10.32 21.15 -11.74
CA GLY A 262 -10.75 22.55 -11.90
C GLY A 262 -9.67 23.47 -12.46
N GLY A 263 -8.53 22.92 -12.87
CA GLY A 263 -7.55 23.62 -13.69
C GLY A 263 -8.11 23.88 -15.10
N ALA A 264 -7.66 24.97 -15.71
CA ALA A 264 -7.88 25.17 -17.14
C ALA A 264 -7.17 24.08 -17.93
N GLU A 265 -7.63 23.77 -19.13
CA GLU A 265 -6.88 22.93 -20.07
C GLU A 265 -5.46 23.51 -20.23
N GLY A 266 -4.43 22.65 -20.10
CA GLY A 266 -3.02 23.07 -20.11
C GLY A 266 -2.46 23.59 -18.78
N SER A 267 -3.21 23.57 -17.67
CA SER A 267 -2.69 23.91 -16.33
C SER A 267 -2.07 22.70 -15.62
N ASP A 268 -1.16 22.02 -16.30
CA ASP A 268 -0.43 20.89 -15.74
C ASP A 268 0.42 21.36 -14.56
N VAL A 269 0.33 20.65 -13.44
CA VAL A 269 1.13 20.92 -12.24
C VAL A 269 2.02 19.74 -11.93
N GLU A 270 3.23 20.01 -11.46
CA GLU A 270 4.13 18.99 -10.95
C GLU A 270 3.46 18.23 -9.80
N TYR A 271 3.50 16.90 -9.86
CA TYR A 271 3.00 16.05 -8.80
C TYR A 271 3.83 16.21 -7.53
N LYS A 272 3.15 16.51 -6.43
CA LYS A 272 3.70 16.60 -5.08
C LYS A 272 2.68 16.05 -4.10
N ASP A 273 3.14 15.27 -3.14
CA ASP A 273 2.30 14.75 -2.06
C ASP A 273 3.10 14.60 -0.77
N TYR A 274 2.42 14.30 0.33
CA TYR A 274 3.06 14.01 1.60
C TYR A 274 2.29 12.92 2.37
N TRP A 275 3.04 12.04 3.03
CA TRP A 275 2.46 11.01 3.89
C TRP A 275 3.20 10.93 5.22
N THR A 276 2.47 10.51 6.26
CA THR A 276 3.08 10.21 7.55
C THR A 276 3.67 8.80 7.51
N ALA A 277 4.99 8.73 7.49
CA ALA A 277 5.75 7.51 7.67
C ALA A 277 5.82 7.15 9.15
N TYR A 278 5.87 5.85 9.46
CA TYR A 278 6.00 5.33 10.82
C TYR A 278 7.14 4.31 10.84
N VAL A 279 7.99 4.41 11.87
CA VAL A 279 9.10 3.50 12.11
C VAL A 279 8.62 2.06 12.15
N GLY A 280 9.35 1.18 11.46
CA GLY A 280 9.12 -0.26 11.40
C GLY A 280 7.96 -0.69 10.52
N ARG A 281 7.27 0.22 9.83
CA ARG A 281 6.12 -0.14 8.97
C ARG A 281 6.52 -0.43 7.53
N HIS A 282 5.74 -1.30 6.91
CA HIS A 282 5.75 -1.53 5.47
C HIS A 282 4.51 -0.91 4.85
N GLN A 283 4.71 -0.09 3.83
CA GLN A 283 3.65 0.66 3.17
C GLN A 283 3.72 0.46 1.65
N THR A 284 2.54 0.23 1.05
CA THR A 284 2.38 0.18 -0.40
C THR A 284 1.73 1.48 -0.85
N HIS A 285 2.37 2.20 -1.76
CA HIS A 285 1.79 3.38 -2.38
C HIS A 285 1.33 3.03 -3.80
N PHE A 286 0.03 3.16 -4.04
CA PHE A 286 -0.57 3.00 -5.36
C PHE A 286 -0.73 4.36 -6.01
N MET A 287 0.03 4.64 -7.07
CA MET A 287 -0.26 5.77 -7.95
C MET A 287 -1.42 5.41 -8.85
N ARG A 288 -2.55 6.08 -8.67
CA ARG A 288 -3.81 5.79 -9.34
C ARG A 288 -4.42 7.04 -9.94
N GLY A 289 -5.57 6.89 -10.60
CA GLY A 289 -6.28 8.01 -11.21
C GLY A 289 -5.93 8.16 -12.68
N MET A 290 -6.16 9.37 -13.19
CA MET A 290 -5.85 9.79 -14.55
C MET A 290 -4.87 10.95 -14.52
N ARG A 291 -3.85 10.92 -15.38
CA ARG A 291 -2.90 12.04 -15.55
C ARG A 291 -3.62 13.26 -16.09
N VAL A 292 -4.42 13.08 -17.14
CA VAL A 292 -5.29 14.08 -17.73
C VAL A 292 -6.72 13.78 -17.28
N SER A 293 -7.15 14.45 -16.21
CA SER A 293 -8.50 14.29 -15.67
C SER A 293 -9.52 15.05 -16.54
N PRO A 294 -10.74 14.52 -16.74
CA PRO A 294 -11.75 15.20 -17.53
C PRO A 294 -12.10 16.58 -16.96
N SER A 295 -12.12 17.58 -17.85
CA SER A 295 -12.52 18.93 -17.54
C SER A 295 -14.00 18.97 -17.13
N GLY A 296 -14.29 19.13 -15.83
CA GLY A 296 -15.57 19.72 -15.41
C GLY A 296 -16.35 19.05 -14.27
N SER A 297 -16.06 17.84 -13.79
CA SER A 297 -16.91 17.25 -12.73
C SER A 297 -16.28 16.19 -11.82
N GLY A 298 -15.00 15.84 -11.99
CA GLY A 298 -14.35 14.84 -11.15
C GLY A 298 -14.15 15.30 -9.70
N THR A 299 -14.54 14.50 -8.70
CA THR A 299 -13.92 14.57 -7.36
C THR A 299 -12.41 14.34 -7.50
N GLY A 300 -11.57 14.83 -6.56
CA GLY A 300 -10.09 14.67 -6.61
C GLY A 300 -9.61 13.22 -6.77
N ASN A 301 -10.51 12.28 -6.54
CA ASN A 301 -10.42 10.85 -6.75
C ASN A 301 -10.26 10.36 -8.21
N THR A 302 -10.61 11.17 -9.20
CA THR A 302 -10.44 10.83 -10.63
C THR A 302 -9.05 11.20 -11.15
N ALA A 303 -8.46 12.26 -10.62
CA ALA A 303 -7.12 12.72 -10.98
C ALA A 303 -6.03 11.84 -10.34
N ALA A 304 -4.82 11.97 -10.87
CA ALA A 304 -3.59 11.40 -10.35
C ALA A 304 -3.46 11.61 -8.82
N TRP A 305 -3.42 10.52 -8.06
CA TRP A 305 -3.39 10.53 -6.60
C TRP A 305 -2.71 9.27 -6.05
N ILE A 306 -2.06 9.39 -4.88
CA ILE A 306 -1.51 8.23 -4.17
C ILE A 306 -2.54 7.67 -3.19
N SER A 307 -2.77 6.38 -3.25
CA SER A 307 -3.46 5.65 -2.18
C SER A 307 -2.44 4.85 -1.38
N GLN A 308 -2.31 5.16 -0.09
CA GLN A 308 -1.51 4.36 0.84
C GLN A 308 -2.32 3.16 1.34
N MET A 309 -1.79 1.94 1.14
CA MET A 309 -2.41 0.67 1.52
C MET A 309 -1.37 -0.27 2.14
N GLY A 310 -1.83 -1.21 2.98
CA GLY A 310 -0.95 -2.10 3.74
C GLY A 310 -0.28 -1.34 4.88
N LYS A 311 -0.72 -1.58 6.12
CA LYS A 311 -0.01 -1.18 7.33
C LYS A 311 0.36 -2.49 8.01
N TYR A 312 1.48 -3.06 7.60
CA TYR A 312 2.10 -4.19 8.28
C TYR A 312 3.14 -3.65 9.24
#